data_AF-A0A1G4ER67-F1
#
_entry.id   AF-A0A1G4ER67-F1
#
_cell.length_a   1.000
_cell.length_b   1.000
_cell.length_c   1.000
_cell.angle_alpha   90.00
_cell.angle_beta   90.00
_cell.angle_gamma   90.00
#
_symmetry.space_group_name_H-M   'P 1'
#
loop_
_entity.id
_entity.type
_entity.pdbx_description
1 polymer ?
#
loop_
_entity_poly.entity_id
_entity_poly.type
_entity_poly.pdbx_seq_one_letter_code
_entity_poly.pdbx_strand_id
1 'polypeptide(L)'
;MKIKEVGIRPGEKLSEMLLSEVESKTSISFDQNYFVVLPTIPIEGLQEYYASYPLVDVKSFSSQQDLLAKHEVKQMLEKGGFLL
;
A
#
# COMPACT_ATOMS: atom_id res chain seq x y z
N MET A 1 15.75 -19.88 22.11
CA MET A 1 16.09 -18.52 21.62
C MET A 1 15.50 -17.52 22.61
N LYS A 2 16.17 -16.39 22.89
CA LYS A 2 15.62 -15.32 23.75
C LYS A 2 15.35 -14.08 22.90
N ILE A 3 14.17 -13.48 23.06
CA ILE A 3 13.80 -12.21 22.42
C ILE A 3 14.17 -11.09 23.40
N LYS A 4 14.82 -10.02 22.91
CA LYS A 4 15.15 -8.81 23.67
C LYS A 4 14.50 -7.61 23.00
N GLU A 5 13.75 -6.83 23.76
CA GLU A 5 13.19 -5.56 23.31
C GLU A 5 14.25 -4.46 23.38
N VAL A 6 14.45 -3.73 22.27
CA VAL A 6 15.48 -2.68 22.14
C VAL A 6 14.88 -1.29 21.90
N GLY A 7 13.56 -1.19 21.79
CA GLY A 7 12.84 0.05 21.46
C GLY A 7 12.95 0.45 19.98
N ILE A 8 12.23 1.52 19.64
CA ILE A 8 12.22 2.11 18.30
C ILE A 8 13.44 3.03 18.10
N ARG A 9 14.03 3.01 16.90
CA ARG A 9 15.16 3.88 16.54
C ARG A 9 14.66 5.26 16.10
N PRO A 10 15.46 6.33 16.28
CA PRO A 10 15.10 7.66 15.82
C PRO A 10 14.76 7.67 14.33
N GLY A 11 13.57 8.16 13.98
CA GLY A 11 13.08 8.27 12.60
C GLY A 11 12.32 7.05 12.08
N GLU A 12 12.24 5.94 12.82
CA GLU A 12 11.38 4.81 12.43
C GLU A 12 9.90 5.15 12.64
N LYS A 13 9.06 4.74 11.70
CA LYS A 13 7.60 4.80 11.81
C LYS A 13 7.06 3.47 12.33
N LEU A 14 5.91 3.52 13.01
CA LEU A 14 5.20 2.32 13.48
C LEU A 14 4.45 1.59 12.35
N SER A 15 4.08 2.31 11.30
CA SER A 15 3.42 1.76 10.12
C SER A 15 3.74 2.59 8.90
N GLU A 16 3.74 1.94 7.74
CA GLU A 16 3.89 2.60 6.46
C GLU A 16 2.53 2.92 5.84
N MET A 17 2.47 4.03 5.12
CA MET A 17 1.30 4.49 4.38
C MET A 17 1.66 4.52 2.90
N LEU A 18 0.86 3.86 2.09
CA LEU A 18 1.01 3.83 0.63
C LEU A 18 0.10 4.85 -0.06
N LEU A 19 -1.10 5.06 0.49
CA LEU A 19 -2.07 6.02 -0.05
C LEU A 19 -2.69 6.83 1.08
N SER A 20 -2.51 8.16 1.05
CA SER A 20 -3.12 9.06 2.02
C SER A 20 -4.57 9.41 1.68
N GLU A 21 -5.28 10.02 2.62
CA GLU A 21 -6.65 10.52 2.41
C GLU A 21 -6.74 11.66 1.39
N VAL A 22 -5.67 12.41 1.19
CA VAL A 22 -5.65 13.47 0.17
C VAL A 22 -5.47 12.83 -1.21
N GLU A 23 -4.55 11.88 -1.34
CA GLU A 23 -4.28 11.20 -2.60
C GLU A 23 -5.43 10.29 -3.04
N SER A 24 -6.14 9.65 -2.11
CA SER A 24 -7.26 8.77 -2.45
C SER A 24 -8.38 9.49 -3.21
N LYS A 25 -8.57 10.80 -2.97
CA LYS A 25 -9.58 11.63 -3.65
C LYS A 25 -9.34 11.80 -5.15
N THR A 26 -8.09 11.66 -5.60
CA THR A 26 -7.73 11.77 -7.04
C THR A 26 -7.20 10.44 -7.58
N SER A 27 -7.41 9.34 -6.85
CA SER A 27 -6.93 8.03 -7.25
C SER A 27 -8.01 7.18 -7.91
N ILE A 28 -7.62 6.41 -8.92
CA ILE A 28 -8.47 5.39 -9.55
C ILE A 28 -7.95 3.99 -9.23
N SER A 29 -8.85 3.00 -9.26
CA SER A 29 -8.47 1.59 -9.25
C SER A 29 -8.26 1.15 -10.70
N PHE A 30 -7.01 0.88 -11.07
CA PHE A 30 -6.64 0.51 -12.43
C PHE A 30 -7.02 -0.94 -12.73
N ASP A 31 -6.69 -1.82 -11.80
CA ASP A 31 -7.09 -3.22 -11.80
C ASP A 31 -7.17 -3.74 -10.34
N GLN A 32 -7.08 -5.06 -10.17
CA GLN A 32 -7.14 -5.70 -8.85
C GLN A 32 -5.88 -5.48 -7.98
N ASN A 33 -4.78 -5.00 -8.57
CA ASN A 33 -3.47 -4.92 -7.93
C ASN A 33 -2.93 -3.49 -7.85
N TYR A 34 -3.48 -2.54 -8.62
CA TYR A 34 -2.91 -1.21 -8.76
C TYR A 34 -3.92 -0.08 -8.53
N PHE A 35 -3.48 0.89 -7.72
CA PHE A 35 -4.05 2.23 -7.65
C PHE A 35 -3.20 3.20 -8.45
N VAL A 36 -3.83 4.16 -9.11
CA VAL A 36 -3.14 5.24 -9.84
C VAL A 36 -3.58 6.56 -9.25
N VAL A 37 -2.63 7.28 -8.64
CA VAL A 37 -2.86 8.63 -8.11
C VAL A 37 -2.75 9.62 -9.28
N LEU A 38 -3.86 10.25 -9.66
CA LEU A 38 -3.85 11.20 -10.76
C LEU A 38 -3.27 12.55 -10.28
N PRO A 39 -2.49 13.24 -11.14
CA PRO A 39 -2.03 14.60 -10.88
C PRO A 39 -3.18 15.56 -10.60
N THR A 40 -2.96 16.52 -9.71
CA THR A 40 -3.92 17.58 -9.39
C THR A 40 -3.88 18.75 -10.39
N ILE A 41 -2.90 18.74 -11.30
CA ILE A 41 -2.78 19.74 -12.37
C ILE A 41 -3.56 19.29 -13.62
N PRO A 42 -4.12 20.23 -14.39
CA PRO A 42 -4.81 19.89 -15.63
C PRO A 42 -3.80 19.38 -16.67
N ILE A 43 -4.07 18.21 -17.24
CA ILE A 43 -3.33 17.61 -18.34
C ILE A 43 -4.36 17.18 -19.39
N GLU A 44 -4.23 17.70 -20.60
CA GLU A 44 -5.17 17.45 -21.70
C GLU A 44 -5.26 15.94 -22.02
N GLY A 45 -6.48 15.41 -22.08
CA GLY A 45 -6.75 14.00 -22.41
C GLY A 45 -6.59 13.01 -21.25
N LEU A 46 -6.01 13.42 -20.11
CA LEU A 46 -5.70 12.49 -19.02
C LEU A 46 -6.96 12.01 -18.30
N GLN A 47 -7.88 12.94 -17.99
CA GLN A 47 -9.13 12.59 -17.31
C GLN A 47 -10.02 11.74 -18.21
N GLU A 48 -10.04 12.04 -19.51
CA GLU A 48 -10.78 11.28 -20.51
C GLU A 48 -10.24 9.86 -20.65
N TYR A 49 -8.91 9.67 -20.62
CA TYR A 49 -8.27 8.35 -20.69
C TYR A 49 -8.65 7.46 -19.49
N TYR A 50 -8.74 8.05 -18.29
CA TYR A 50 -9.07 7.32 -17.06
C TYR A 50 -10.56 7.33 -16.70
N ALA A 51 -11.43 7.96 -17.49
CA ALA A 51 -12.85 8.14 -17.17
C ALA A 51 -13.64 6.84 -16.96
N SER A 52 -13.19 5.73 -17.57
CA SER A 52 -13.83 4.42 -17.42
C SER A 52 -13.44 3.67 -16.14
N TYR A 53 -12.43 4.13 -15.40
CA TYR A 53 -11.95 3.45 -14.20
C TYR A 53 -12.68 3.97 -12.96
N PRO A 54 -13.03 3.09 -12.01
CA PRO A 54 -13.65 3.52 -10.77
C PRO A 54 -12.65 4.27 -9.90
N LEU A 55 -13.14 5.26 -9.14
CA LEU A 55 -12.36 5.87 -8.07
C LEU A 55 -11.99 4.82 -7.01
N VAL A 56 -10.90 5.07 -6.29
CA VAL A 56 -10.52 4.24 -5.15
C VAL A 56 -11.59 4.35 -4.04
N ASP A 57 -12.03 3.20 -3.51
CA ASP A 57 -13.05 3.12 -2.46
C ASP A 57 -12.47 3.25 -1.04
N VAL A 58 -11.14 3.11 -0.89
CA VAL A 58 -10.48 3.26 0.41
C VAL A 58 -10.13 4.72 0.70
N LYS A 59 -10.39 5.16 1.94
CA LYS A 59 -9.96 6.49 2.40
C LYS A 59 -8.44 6.59 2.49
N SER A 60 -7.77 5.54 2.95
CA SER A 60 -6.32 5.46 3.01
C SER A 60 -5.86 3.99 2.99
N PHE A 61 -4.63 3.76 2.55
CA PHE A 61 -4.04 2.43 2.47
C PHE A 61 -2.67 2.38 3.17
N SER A 62 -2.50 1.44 4.09
CA SER A 62 -1.37 1.35 5.02
C SER A 62 -1.06 -0.10 5.40
N SER A 63 0.13 -0.30 5.98
CA SER A 63 0.60 -1.62 6.43
C SER A 63 -0.14 -2.18 7.66
N GLN A 64 -1.14 -1.47 8.20
CA GLN A 64 -1.96 -1.96 9.32
C GLN A 64 -3.20 -2.73 8.88
N GLN A 65 -3.53 -2.66 7.59
CA GLN A 65 -4.68 -3.34 7.00
C GLN A 65 -4.22 -4.68 6.40
N ASP A 66 -5.14 -5.65 6.32
CA ASP A 66 -4.94 -6.94 5.64
C ASP A 66 -3.64 -7.68 6.02
N LEU A 67 -3.38 -7.76 7.33
CA LEU A 67 -2.19 -8.40 7.87
C LEU A 67 -2.17 -9.90 7.60
N LEU A 68 -1.02 -10.38 7.13
CA LEU A 68 -0.77 -11.81 6.97
C LEU A 68 -0.72 -12.51 8.33
N ALA A 69 -1.35 -13.67 8.41
CA ALA A 69 -1.16 -14.57 9.52
C ALA A 69 0.29 -15.11 9.52
N LYS A 70 0.78 -15.50 10.70
CA LYS A 70 2.15 -15.99 10.88
C LYS A 70 2.54 -17.13 9.91
N HIS A 71 1.59 -18.00 9.56
CA HIS A 71 1.85 -19.10 8.64
C HIS A 71 2.02 -18.62 7.19
N GLU A 72 1.27 -17.60 6.77
CA GLU A 72 1.40 -16.98 5.44
C GLU A 72 2.72 -16.23 5.31
N VAL A 73 3.14 -15.52 6.37
CA VAL A 73 4.48 -14.89 6.44
C VAL A 73 5.58 -15.95 6.25
N LYS A 74 5.46 -17.09 6.91
CA LYS A 74 6.42 -18.19 6.76
C LYS A 74 6.47 -18.69 5.31
N GLN A 75 5.32 -18.93 4.69
CA GLN A 75 5.24 -19.39 3.30
C GLN A 75 5.87 -18.39 2.33
N MET A 76 5.68 -17.08 2.55
CA MET A 76 6.32 -16.05 1.74
C MET A 76 7.85 -16.07 1.89
N LEU A 77 8.35 -16.26 3.11
CA LEU A 77 9.80 -16.35 3.36
C LEU A 77 10.42 -17.60 2.70
N GLU A 78 9.75 -18.74 2.74
CA GLU A 78 10.18 -19.97 2.05
C GLU A 78 10.16 -19.77 0.52
N LYS A 79 9.07 -19.22 -0.04
CA LYS A 79 8.95 -18.94 -1.47
C LYS A 79 10.02 -17.95 -1.96
N GLY A 80 10.40 -16.98 -1.12
CA GLY A 80 11.46 -16.02 -1.40
C GLY A 80 12.88 -16.56 -1.21
N GLY A 81 13.06 -17.78 -0.71
CA GLY A 81 14.38 -18.36 -0.43
C GLY A 81 15.08 -17.76 0.80
N PHE A 82 14.34 -17.05 1.67
CA PHE A 82 14.87 -16.49 2.92
C PHE A 82 14.89 -17.51 4.07
N LEU A 83 14.11 -18.57 3.94
CA LEU A 83 14.12 -19.74 4.82
C LEU A 83 14.32 -20.99 3.95
N LEU A 84 15.17 -21.89 4.44
CA LEU A 84 15.44 -23.21 3.86
C LEU A 84 14.53 -24.26 4.51
#